data_AF-A0AAW0UY53-F1
#
_entry.id   AF-A0AAW0UY53-F1
#
_cell.length_a   1.000
_cell.length_b   1.000
_cell.length_c   1.000
_cell.angle_alpha   90.00
_cell.angle_beta   90.00
_cell.angle_gamma   90.00
#
_symmetry.space_group_name_H-M   'P 1'
#
loop_
_entity.id
_entity.type
_entity.pdbx_description
1 polymer ?
#
loop_
_entity_poly.entity_id
_entity_poly.type
_entity_poly.pdbx_seq_one_letter_code
_entity_poly.pdbx_strand_id
1 'polypeptide(L)'
;MGRATILLDPALPPTLFSAPSPPSLSSVLTPPPSPLYPTSSPSLLPSLLQPAIAPHEPRVLCCERLSDMNQEGQDNWETKAVREEGGPGTWLLCTKAPTLFTSAPSHSSGPLPPYRTAVPSMRTCGGVTQLHGASLLLSREGRGHLYAPGSAFHTFTGSQALRGMLRRGVTGLVRRLQKEHSACGAVTISTTRPAAGTASSRPQLKVHQPECLKQPINVPSKLLMGPGPANSPPRVHQAMLKPLLGHLHPEFIQIMDEVKEGLRYLFQTRSEVVCCVSGTGHAGMDTTMCNLLEPGDVILIAENGIWGERAADMATRHGAAVRTIKKPAGDVFSLDELEAALEQHKPAVLFLVQGESSTGALQPIEGVGLLCQKYNTLLAVDAVASLGGVPFFMDDWGVDVVYTGTQKVISAPPSMAPIAFSHRAMSKVSARQTPIHSFYSDITWLANYWGCDGVPRKYHHTGPVSSVYALREALALVCEESLESLWARHAACAQRLHEGLAALGLQLYISDPAKRVPTVTTIRVPEGMDWMKVTKYFMTKYQVEISGGLGPSAGQVWRVGLMGYNCTVDNVDRVLTIMKEALDQ
;
A
#
# COMPACT_ATOMS: atom_id res chain seq x y z
N MET A 1 -59.77 -23.52 -8.93
CA MET A 1 -60.20 -23.63 -10.35
C MET A 1 -59.19 -22.82 -11.16
N GLY A 2 -58.45 -23.32 -12.15
CA GLY A 2 -58.45 -24.62 -12.81
C GLY A 2 -57.02 -25.12 -13.06
N ARG A 3 -56.90 -26.45 -13.13
CA ARG A 3 -55.71 -27.20 -13.53
C ARG A 3 -55.67 -27.28 -15.06
N ALA A 4 -54.51 -27.09 -15.66
CA ALA A 4 -54.24 -27.52 -17.03
C ALA A 4 -53.18 -28.62 -16.98
N THR A 5 -53.64 -29.83 -17.24
CA THR A 5 -52.86 -31.05 -17.44
C THR A 5 -52.49 -31.12 -18.92
N ILE A 6 -51.21 -31.32 -19.26
CA ILE A 6 -50.79 -31.72 -20.60
C ILE A 6 -50.24 -33.15 -20.52
N LEU A 7 -50.76 -33.96 -21.45
CA LEU A 7 -50.63 -35.40 -21.59
C LEU A 7 -49.26 -35.81 -22.15
N LEU A 8 -48.78 -36.95 -21.65
CA LEU A 8 -47.76 -37.80 -22.26
C LEU A 8 -48.42 -38.67 -23.34
N ASP A 9 -47.74 -38.88 -24.46
CA ASP A 9 -47.83 -40.14 -25.22
C ASP A 9 -46.46 -40.46 -25.89
N PRO A 10 -46.03 -41.73 -25.95
CA PRO A 10 -44.68 -42.14 -26.33
C PRO A 10 -44.60 -42.80 -27.72
N ALA A 11 -43.36 -43.02 -28.19
CA ALA A 11 -42.86 -44.25 -28.86
C ALA A 11 -42.04 -44.05 -30.16
N LEU A 12 -40.99 -44.90 -30.25
CA LEU A 12 -40.19 -45.38 -31.40
C LEU A 12 -38.85 -44.64 -31.70
N PRO A 13 -37.82 -45.34 -32.25
CA PRO A 13 -36.87 -46.22 -31.55
C PRO A 13 -35.38 -45.88 -31.88
N PRO A 14 -34.36 -46.56 -31.28
CA PRO A 14 -32.96 -46.16 -31.40
C PRO A 14 -32.25 -46.78 -32.60
N THR A 15 -31.52 -45.98 -33.38
CA THR A 15 -30.61 -46.45 -34.43
C THR A 15 -29.16 -46.47 -33.96
N LEU A 16 -28.59 -47.67 -34.08
CA LEU A 16 -27.19 -48.07 -33.94
C LEU A 16 -26.22 -47.20 -34.76
N PHE A 17 -25.13 -46.74 -34.13
CA PHE A 17 -23.83 -46.64 -34.81
C PHE A 17 -22.70 -47.06 -33.86
N SER A 18 -21.95 -48.05 -34.31
CA SER A 18 -20.84 -48.72 -33.66
C SER A 18 -19.59 -47.82 -33.61
N ALA A 19 -18.93 -47.81 -32.45
CA ALA A 19 -17.59 -47.28 -32.25
C ALA A 19 -16.52 -48.21 -32.87
N PRO A 20 -15.35 -47.69 -33.29
CA PRO A 20 -14.13 -48.48 -33.45
C PRO A 20 -13.27 -48.44 -32.18
N SER A 21 -12.79 -49.63 -31.76
CA SER A 21 -11.92 -49.86 -30.60
C SER A 21 -10.48 -49.34 -30.82
N PRO A 22 -9.77 -48.91 -29.75
CA PRO A 22 -8.37 -48.48 -29.85
C PRO A 22 -7.40 -49.68 -29.76
N PRO A 23 -6.20 -49.58 -30.36
CA PRO A 23 -5.19 -50.63 -30.24
C PRO A 23 -4.44 -50.56 -28.90
N SER A 24 -4.24 -51.72 -28.30
CA SER A 24 -3.36 -51.99 -27.17
C SER A 24 -1.89 -52.01 -27.61
N LEU A 25 -0.98 -51.37 -26.86
CA LEU A 25 0.44 -51.74 -26.84
C LEU A 25 1.09 -51.35 -25.50
N SER A 26 1.51 -52.37 -24.77
CA SER A 26 2.42 -52.32 -23.63
C SER A 26 3.87 -52.41 -24.13
N SER A 27 4.71 -51.41 -23.82
CA SER A 27 6.13 -51.62 -23.48
C SER A 27 6.81 -50.28 -23.13
N VAL A 28 7.24 -50.19 -21.86
CA VAL A 28 8.49 -49.62 -21.35
C VAL A 28 9.23 -48.64 -22.27
N LEU A 29 9.34 -47.37 -21.86
CA LEU A 29 10.56 -46.55 -22.00
C LEU A 29 10.56 -45.45 -20.92
N THR A 30 11.70 -45.35 -20.24
CA THR A 30 12.08 -44.49 -19.10
C THR A 30 11.88 -42.98 -19.33
N PRO A 31 11.61 -42.17 -18.28
CA PRO A 31 11.57 -40.72 -18.41
C PRO A 31 12.98 -40.13 -18.60
N PRO A 32 13.15 -39.05 -19.38
CA PRO A 32 14.43 -38.37 -19.54
C PRO A 32 14.81 -37.62 -18.26
N PRO A 33 16.12 -37.44 -17.97
CA PRO A 33 16.57 -36.73 -16.78
C PRO A 33 16.32 -35.22 -16.92
N SER A 34 15.83 -34.61 -15.85
CA SER A 34 15.72 -33.16 -15.68
C SER A 34 17.09 -32.47 -15.84
N PRO A 35 17.16 -31.28 -16.46
CA PRO A 35 18.43 -30.59 -16.61
C PRO A 35 18.96 -30.11 -15.26
N LEU A 36 20.15 -30.60 -14.92
CA LEU A 36 20.98 -30.15 -13.80
C LEU A 36 21.43 -28.70 -14.06
N TYR A 37 21.07 -27.79 -13.15
CA TYR A 37 21.73 -26.49 -13.05
C TYR A 37 23.14 -26.67 -12.47
N PRO A 38 24.22 -26.26 -13.17
CA PRO A 38 25.55 -26.29 -12.58
C PRO A 38 25.72 -25.10 -11.65
N THR A 39 26.13 -25.41 -10.42
CA THR A 39 26.74 -24.50 -9.46
C THR A 39 28.13 -24.08 -9.96
N SER A 40 28.41 -22.79 -10.07
CA SER A 40 29.78 -22.28 -10.08
C SER A 40 29.89 -20.85 -9.55
N SER A 41 30.75 -20.70 -8.55
CA SER A 41 31.23 -19.48 -7.88
C SER A 41 32.12 -18.60 -8.82
N PRO A 42 32.59 -17.42 -8.37
CA PRO A 42 32.72 -16.22 -9.21
C PRO A 42 34.10 -16.05 -9.87
N SER A 43 34.13 -15.45 -11.07
CA SER A 43 35.33 -14.78 -11.58
C SER A 43 35.03 -13.76 -12.70
N LEU A 44 35.58 -12.57 -12.50
CA LEU A 44 36.22 -11.66 -13.46
C LEU A 44 35.40 -11.06 -14.63
N LEU A 45 35.14 -9.77 -14.49
CA LEU A 45 34.84 -8.81 -15.57
C LEU A 45 35.97 -8.77 -16.62
N PRO A 46 35.60 -8.48 -17.88
CA PRO A 46 36.37 -7.54 -18.68
C PRO A 46 35.51 -6.36 -19.17
N SER A 47 36.05 -5.17 -18.96
CA SER A 47 35.71 -3.92 -19.64
C SER A 47 35.92 -4.03 -21.16
N LEU A 48 35.02 -3.43 -21.97
CA LEU A 48 35.38 -2.45 -23.02
C LEU A 48 34.19 -2.08 -23.94
N LEU A 49 34.21 -0.78 -24.33
CA LEU A 49 33.66 -0.12 -25.53
C LEU A 49 32.25 0.54 -25.49
N GLN A 50 32.28 1.87 -25.37
CA GLN A 50 31.31 2.82 -25.94
C GLN A 50 31.68 3.16 -27.40
N PRO A 51 30.74 3.69 -28.20
CA PRO A 51 31.05 4.64 -29.27
C PRO A 51 30.46 6.04 -29.04
N ALA A 52 31.14 7.02 -29.65
CA ALA A 52 30.99 8.46 -29.53
C ALA A 52 29.86 9.07 -30.39
N ILE A 53 29.40 10.28 -30.02
CA ILE A 53 28.56 11.18 -30.85
C ILE A 53 29.14 12.60 -30.80
N ALA A 54 29.19 13.26 -31.97
CA ALA A 54 29.77 14.58 -32.27
C ALA A 54 28.79 15.76 -32.01
N PRO A 55 29.24 17.03 -32.00
CA PRO A 55 28.48 18.17 -31.48
C PRO A 55 27.74 18.98 -32.56
N HIS A 56 26.63 19.65 -32.18
CA HIS A 56 25.95 20.68 -32.96
C HIS A 56 25.75 21.98 -32.15
N GLU A 57 26.01 23.12 -32.80
CA GLU A 57 25.89 24.50 -32.32
C GLU A 57 24.43 25.00 -32.17
N PRO A 58 24.14 25.99 -31.30
CA PRO A 58 22.83 26.64 -31.23
C PRO A 58 22.74 27.96 -32.02
N ARG A 59 21.59 28.16 -32.68
CA ARG A 59 21.14 29.42 -33.30
C ARG A 59 20.47 30.35 -32.29
N VAL A 60 20.69 31.66 -32.48
CA VAL A 60 20.10 32.78 -31.72
C VAL A 60 18.75 33.18 -32.31
N LEU A 61 17.75 33.45 -31.45
CA LEU A 61 16.57 34.25 -31.77
C LEU A 61 16.29 35.23 -30.62
N CYS A 62 16.13 36.50 -31.01
CA CYS A 62 15.92 37.68 -30.18
C CYS A 62 14.46 38.13 -30.32
N CYS A 63 13.81 38.65 -29.27
CA CYS A 63 12.60 39.47 -29.41
C CYS A 63 12.40 40.45 -28.24
N GLU A 64 11.70 41.53 -28.57
CA GLU A 64 11.72 42.87 -27.98
C GLU A 64 10.66 43.14 -26.88
N ARG A 65 10.77 44.34 -26.30
CA ARG A 65 9.93 44.94 -25.24
C ARG A 65 8.49 45.22 -25.69
N LEU A 66 7.56 45.22 -24.73
CA LEU A 66 6.38 46.09 -24.72
C LEU A 66 6.07 46.60 -23.30
N SER A 67 5.54 47.82 -23.24
CA SER A 67 5.36 48.72 -22.09
C SER A 67 3.88 49.07 -21.83
N ASP A 68 3.61 49.39 -20.55
CA ASP A 68 2.60 50.31 -19.97
C ASP A 68 1.11 49.94 -19.69
N MET A 69 0.77 50.16 -18.39
CA MET A 69 -0.48 50.63 -17.71
C MET A 69 -1.79 49.81 -17.80
N ASN A 70 -2.68 49.69 -16.80
CA ASN A 70 -3.05 50.58 -15.67
C ASN A 70 -3.81 49.84 -14.51
N GLN A 71 -3.62 50.36 -13.28
CA GLN A 71 -4.50 50.59 -12.10
C GLN A 71 -5.61 49.62 -11.56
N GLU A 72 -5.60 49.56 -10.22
CA GLU A 72 -6.65 49.24 -9.21
C GLU A 72 -6.84 47.80 -8.69
N GLY A 73 -6.35 47.59 -7.46
CA GLY A 73 -7.10 46.93 -6.39
C GLY A 73 -7.04 45.41 -6.28
N GLN A 74 -5.86 44.84 -5.96
CA GLN A 74 -5.74 43.49 -5.39
C GLN A 74 -4.41 43.33 -4.64
N ASP A 75 -4.46 42.82 -3.41
CA ASP A 75 -3.29 42.33 -2.66
C ASP A 75 -2.69 41.11 -3.40
N ASN A 76 -1.83 41.37 -4.38
CA ASN A 76 -1.07 40.35 -5.09
C ASN A 76 0.29 40.13 -4.42
N TRP A 77 0.50 38.90 -3.95
CA TRP A 77 1.78 38.35 -3.53
C TRP A 77 2.63 38.04 -4.78
N GLU A 78 3.35 39.00 -5.35
CA GLU A 78 4.24 38.68 -6.47
C GLU A 78 5.57 38.08 -5.97
N THR A 79 5.82 36.81 -6.31
CA THR A 79 7.17 36.24 -6.29
C THR A 79 7.84 36.61 -7.61
N LYS A 80 8.84 37.50 -7.59
CA LYS A 80 9.65 37.81 -8.79
C LYS A 80 10.91 36.96 -8.83
N ALA A 81 11.07 36.22 -9.92
CA ALA A 81 12.30 35.53 -10.26
C ALA A 81 13.17 36.44 -11.14
N VAL A 82 14.40 36.74 -10.71
CA VAL A 82 15.38 37.49 -11.51
C VAL A 82 16.49 36.55 -11.92
N ARG A 83 16.81 36.52 -13.22
CA ARG A 83 17.91 35.74 -13.80
C ARG A 83 19.15 36.62 -13.88
N GLU A 84 20.26 36.14 -13.34
CA GLU A 84 21.57 36.76 -13.54
C GLU A 84 22.08 36.37 -14.94
N GLU A 85 22.47 37.36 -15.77
CA GLU A 85 23.08 37.07 -17.07
C GLU A 85 24.53 36.62 -16.90
N GLY A 86 24.85 35.44 -17.42
CA GLY A 86 26.22 34.94 -17.55
C GLY A 86 26.68 33.93 -16.48
N GLY A 87 26.00 32.78 -16.36
CA GLY A 87 26.46 31.62 -15.58
C GLY A 87 25.39 30.52 -15.47
N PRO A 88 25.75 29.24 -15.24
CA PRO A 88 24.78 28.14 -15.33
C PRO A 88 23.82 28.11 -14.13
N GLY A 89 22.61 28.60 -14.36
CA GLY A 89 21.36 27.99 -13.88
C GLY A 89 21.05 27.99 -12.38
N THR A 90 21.11 29.13 -11.69
CA THR A 90 20.57 29.26 -10.32
C THR A 90 19.44 30.29 -10.27
N TRP A 91 18.26 29.89 -9.76
CA TRP A 91 17.14 30.81 -9.49
C TRP A 91 17.16 31.21 -8.01
N LEU A 92 17.11 32.51 -7.71
CA LEU A 92 16.96 33.02 -6.34
C LEU A 92 15.48 33.35 -6.08
N LEU A 93 14.87 32.67 -5.11
CA LEU A 93 13.57 33.03 -4.55
C LEU A 93 13.80 33.96 -3.35
N CYS A 94 13.20 35.14 -3.35
CA CYS A 94 13.26 36.08 -2.23
C CYS A 94 11.86 36.29 -1.65
N THR A 95 11.62 35.82 -0.43
CA THR A 95 10.35 36.03 0.30
C THR A 95 10.60 36.89 1.55
N LYS A 96 9.83 37.97 1.71
CA LYS A 96 9.90 38.86 2.88
C LYS A 96 8.98 38.33 3.99
N ALA A 97 9.50 38.08 5.20
CA ALA A 97 8.69 37.70 6.36
C ALA A 97 8.19 38.96 7.12
N PRO A 98 6.96 38.99 7.68
CA PRO A 98 6.47 40.13 8.43
C PRO A 98 6.93 40.11 9.90
N THR A 99 7.41 41.25 10.38
CA THR A 99 7.61 41.57 11.81
C THR A 99 6.29 42.04 12.41
N LEU A 100 5.74 41.31 13.39
CA LEU A 100 4.60 41.76 14.19
C LEU A 100 5.09 42.63 15.36
N PHE A 101 4.81 43.92 15.30
CA PHE A 101 4.78 44.82 16.46
C PHE A 101 3.30 45.07 16.80
N THR A 102 2.88 44.73 18.02
CA THR A 102 1.60 45.17 18.57
C THR A 102 1.85 46.02 19.81
N SER A 103 1.49 47.29 19.73
CA SER A 103 1.33 48.21 20.84
C SER A 103 -0.02 47.97 21.52
N ALA A 104 -0.06 48.04 22.86
CA ALA A 104 -1.27 48.07 23.65
C ALA A 104 -1.26 49.31 24.57
N PRO A 105 -2.37 50.05 24.74
CA PRO A 105 -2.51 51.05 25.78
C PRO A 105 -3.27 50.51 27.01
N SER A 106 -2.97 51.16 28.14
CA SER A 106 -3.41 50.95 29.52
C SER A 106 -4.83 51.44 29.85
N HIS A 107 -5.55 50.78 30.78
CA HIS A 107 -5.93 51.35 32.11
C HIS A 107 -6.95 50.49 32.92
N SER A 108 -6.65 50.31 34.23
CA SER A 108 -7.52 50.23 35.45
C SER A 108 -8.64 49.16 35.54
N SER A 109 -9.07 48.58 36.67
CA SER A 109 -8.72 48.52 38.11
C SER A 109 -9.79 47.65 38.82
N GLY A 110 -9.45 46.76 39.77
CA GLY A 110 -10.42 46.18 40.74
C GLY A 110 -10.16 44.71 41.18
N PRO A 111 -10.53 44.29 42.41
CA PRO A 111 -9.76 43.32 43.21
C PRO A 111 -10.27 41.86 43.22
N LEU A 112 -9.34 40.94 43.56
CA LEU A 112 -9.52 39.49 43.75
C LEU A 112 -10.23 39.11 45.06
N PRO A 113 -10.80 37.88 45.12
CA PRO A 113 -10.63 37.00 46.28
C PRO A 113 -10.17 35.56 45.89
N PRO A 114 -9.76 34.72 46.87
CA PRO A 114 -8.68 33.74 46.69
C PRO A 114 -9.18 32.30 46.55
N TYR A 115 -8.46 31.46 45.79
CA TYR A 115 -8.38 30.02 46.09
C TYR A 115 -7.01 29.44 45.72
N ARG A 116 -6.52 28.63 46.66
CA ARG A 116 -5.22 27.93 46.68
C ARG A 116 -5.15 26.82 45.62
N THR A 117 -3.98 26.66 45.00
CA THR A 117 -3.48 25.35 44.57
C THR A 117 -1.96 25.28 44.71
N ALA A 118 -1.52 24.10 45.14
CA ALA A 118 -0.18 23.75 45.59
C ALA A 118 0.88 23.77 44.49
N VAL A 119 2.12 24.06 44.90
CA VAL A 119 3.34 24.02 44.09
C VAL A 119 4.04 22.67 44.31
N PRO A 120 4.41 21.94 43.23
CA PRO A 120 5.59 21.09 43.24
C PRO A 120 6.75 21.80 42.52
N SER A 121 7.91 21.72 43.14
CA SER A 121 9.17 22.32 42.72
C SER A 121 9.69 21.74 41.38
N MET A 122 9.92 22.62 40.40
CA MET A 122 10.79 22.31 39.26
C MET A 122 12.19 22.89 39.52
N ARG A 123 13.16 21.97 39.61
CA ARG A 123 14.59 22.30 39.55
C ARG A 123 14.95 22.66 38.11
N THR A 124 15.42 23.89 37.90
CA THR A 124 16.05 24.33 36.66
C THR A 124 17.52 23.92 36.67
N CYS A 125 17.94 23.15 35.67
CA CYS A 125 19.33 22.85 35.40
C CYS A 125 19.63 23.19 33.94
N GLY A 126 20.50 24.18 33.71
CA GLY A 126 21.20 24.41 32.43
C GLY A 126 20.44 25.24 31.40
N GLY A 127 20.70 26.55 31.37
CA GLY A 127 20.22 27.47 30.34
C GLY A 127 21.06 27.41 29.06
N VAL A 128 20.41 27.65 27.92
CA VAL A 128 21.03 28.19 26.71
C VAL A 128 20.12 29.29 26.18
N THR A 129 20.61 30.52 26.27
CA THR A 129 20.08 31.71 25.60
C THR A 129 20.67 31.74 24.19
N GLN A 130 19.82 31.75 23.16
CA GLN A 130 20.23 31.88 21.76
C GLN A 130 20.63 33.34 21.46
N LEU A 131 21.88 33.55 21.06
CA LEU A 131 22.37 34.78 20.42
C LEU A 131 23.02 34.40 19.09
N HIS A 132 22.80 35.26 18.09
CA HIS A 132 23.17 35.09 16.69
C HIS A 132 24.66 34.76 16.47
N GLY A 133 24.94 33.89 15.47
CA GLY A 133 26.25 33.79 14.81
C GLY A 133 27.09 32.55 15.17
N ALA A 134 27.38 31.74 14.15
CA ALA A 134 28.47 30.76 14.03
C ALA A 134 28.77 29.82 15.22
N SER A 135 28.42 28.53 15.08
CA SER A 135 28.94 27.46 15.95
C SER A 135 30.21 26.83 15.36
N LEU A 136 31.31 26.91 16.09
CA LEU A 136 32.60 26.30 15.77
C LEU A 136 32.70 24.92 16.45
N LEU A 137 32.65 23.83 15.68
CA LEU A 137 32.88 22.47 16.19
C LEU A 137 34.38 22.12 16.05
N LEU A 138 35.10 22.12 17.17
CA LEU A 138 36.48 21.63 17.24
C LEU A 138 36.48 20.12 17.50
N SER A 139 36.87 19.32 16.50
CA SER A 139 37.17 17.91 16.70
C SER A 139 38.57 17.75 17.30
N ARG A 140 38.72 16.72 18.13
CA ARG A 140 39.91 16.41 18.94
C ARG A 140 41.02 15.77 18.08
N GLU A 141 41.32 16.37 16.94
CA GLU A 141 42.37 15.93 16.01
C GLU A 141 42.84 17.11 15.10
N GLY A 142 43.07 18.29 15.68
CA GLY A 142 43.99 19.30 15.12
C GLY A 142 43.81 19.74 13.65
N ARG A 143 42.64 19.59 13.04
CA ARG A 143 42.34 20.11 11.69
C ARG A 143 40.98 20.81 11.70
N GLY A 144 40.99 22.14 11.70
CA GLY A 144 39.78 22.94 11.53
C GLY A 144 39.51 23.21 10.05
N HIS A 145 38.29 22.92 9.59
CA HIS A 145 37.77 23.38 8.30
C HIS A 145 36.74 24.50 8.58
N LEU A 146 36.97 25.69 8.02
CA LEU A 146 35.98 26.76 7.99
C LEU A 146 34.93 26.42 6.92
N TYR A 147 33.66 26.43 7.28
CA TYR A 147 32.53 26.35 6.35
C TYR A 147 31.93 27.75 6.18
N ALA A 148 31.91 28.24 4.94
CA ALA A 148 31.09 29.37 4.49
C ALA A 148 30.24 28.88 3.29
N PRO A 149 28.95 29.26 3.18
CA PRO A 149 28.07 28.77 2.12
C PRO A 149 28.31 29.53 0.81
N GLY A 150 28.44 28.80 -0.30
CA GLY A 150 28.47 29.35 -1.66
C GLY A 150 29.80 29.16 -2.39
N SER A 151 29.98 28.03 -3.07
CA SER A 151 30.74 27.90 -4.34
C SER A 151 30.73 26.46 -4.84
N ALA A 152 30.59 26.34 -6.16
CA ALA A 152 30.45 25.11 -6.92
C ALA A 152 31.70 24.21 -6.87
N PHE A 153 31.49 22.89 -6.92
CA PHE A 153 32.53 21.90 -7.12
C PHE A 153 32.98 21.89 -8.59
N HIS A 154 34.21 22.30 -8.86
CA HIS A 154 34.95 21.87 -10.05
C HIS A 154 36.00 20.84 -9.63
N THR A 155 35.86 19.63 -10.13
CA THR A 155 36.89 18.59 -10.13
C THR A 155 37.88 18.88 -11.25
N PHE A 156 39.13 19.19 -10.91
CA PHE A 156 40.26 19.08 -11.84
C PHE A 156 41.18 17.94 -11.42
N THR A 157 41.49 17.08 -12.38
CA THR A 157 42.47 16.01 -12.31
C THR A 157 43.89 16.57 -12.43
N GLY A 158 44.80 16.14 -11.55
CA GLY A 158 46.20 15.92 -11.91
C GLY A 158 47.26 16.93 -11.46
N SER A 159 48.29 16.34 -10.84
CA SER A 159 49.71 16.74 -10.82
C SER A 159 50.25 17.61 -9.67
N GLN A 160 51.35 17.10 -9.13
CA GLN A 160 52.17 17.63 -8.05
C GLN A 160 52.97 18.84 -8.54
N ALA A 161 52.65 20.05 -8.09
CA ALA A 161 53.60 21.16 -7.90
C ALA A 161 52.82 22.41 -7.46
N LEU A 162 52.78 22.71 -6.17
CA LEU A 162 52.72 24.09 -5.62
C LEU A 162 52.73 24.07 -4.08
N ARG A 163 53.68 23.32 -3.49
CA ARG A 163 54.08 23.54 -2.09
C ARG A 163 55.03 24.72 -2.07
N GLY A 164 54.49 25.91 -1.82
CA GLY A 164 55.29 27.07 -1.45
C GLY A 164 54.93 28.36 -2.18
N MET A 165 53.75 28.93 -1.93
CA MET A 165 53.56 30.38 -2.20
C MET A 165 52.34 31.05 -1.56
N LEU A 166 51.81 30.59 -0.41
CA LEU A 166 50.69 31.28 0.29
C LEU A 166 50.83 31.27 1.82
N ARG A 167 52.06 31.44 2.33
CA ARG A 167 52.38 31.64 3.76
C ARG A 167 52.72 33.10 4.13
N ARG A 168 52.38 34.09 3.29
CA ARG A 168 52.78 35.51 3.49
C ARG A 168 51.68 36.56 3.24
N GLY A 169 50.39 36.20 3.35
CA GLY A 169 49.28 37.12 3.05
C GLY A 169 48.34 37.49 4.21
N VAL A 170 48.34 36.76 5.34
CA VAL A 170 47.33 36.93 6.41
C VAL A 170 47.90 37.56 7.69
N THR A 171 49.21 37.79 7.76
CA THR A 171 49.89 38.44 8.90
C THR A 171 49.81 39.97 8.90
N GLY A 172 49.24 40.59 7.88
CA GLY A 172 49.14 42.05 7.73
C GLY A 172 47.83 42.69 8.20
N LEU A 173 46.72 41.95 8.21
CA LEU A 173 45.39 42.52 8.50
C LEU A 173 45.03 42.50 10.00
N VAL A 174 45.62 41.59 10.78
CA VAL A 174 45.41 41.49 12.23
C VAL A 174 46.13 42.61 13.01
N ARG A 175 47.20 43.20 12.45
CA ARG A 175 47.94 44.32 13.06
C ARG A 175 47.27 45.70 12.92
N ARG A 176 46.18 45.81 12.13
CA ARG A 176 45.42 47.08 12.00
C ARG A 176 44.19 47.18 12.90
N LEU A 177 43.75 46.09 13.54
CA LEU A 177 42.62 46.12 14.49
C LEU A 177 43.05 46.15 15.96
N GLN A 178 44.35 46.15 16.24
CA GLN A 178 44.92 46.16 17.61
C GLN A 178 45.42 47.54 18.06
N LYS A 179 45.05 48.64 17.37
CA LYS A 179 45.56 49.99 17.66
C LYS A 179 44.52 51.04 18.07
N GLU A 180 43.29 50.66 18.40
CA GLU A 180 42.23 51.60 18.82
C GLU A 180 41.56 51.31 20.18
N HIS A 181 42.17 50.50 21.06
CA HIS A 181 41.67 50.34 22.44
C HIS A 181 42.77 50.45 23.50
N SER A 182 43.46 51.60 23.50
CA SER A 182 44.34 52.02 24.60
C SER A 182 43.66 53.13 25.41
N ALA A 183 42.68 52.80 26.25
CA ALA A 183 42.20 53.63 27.35
C ALA A 183 41.16 52.89 28.23
N CYS A 184 41.58 51.94 29.06
CA CYS A 184 40.97 51.70 30.38
C CYS A 184 41.79 50.67 31.16
N GLY A 185 41.80 50.82 32.49
CA GLY A 185 42.76 50.23 33.41
C GLY A 185 42.88 48.70 33.41
N ALA A 186 44.04 48.25 33.89
CA ALA A 186 44.37 46.85 34.08
C ALA A 186 43.38 46.16 35.02
N VAL A 187 42.46 45.39 34.44
CA VAL A 187 41.74 44.32 35.16
C VAL A 187 42.52 43.05 34.91
N THR A 188 43.26 42.59 35.92
CA THR A 188 43.86 41.26 35.94
C THR A 188 42.73 40.24 36.04
N ILE A 189 42.14 39.85 34.91
CA ILE A 189 41.22 38.72 34.87
C ILE A 189 42.07 37.47 35.04
N SER A 190 42.09 36.93 36.25
CA SER A 190 42.56 35.59 36.54
C SER A 190 41.82 34.63 35.60
N THR A 191 42.51 34.16 34.57
CA THR A 191 42.04 33.08 33.71
C THR A 191 42.27 31.77 34.44
N THR A 192 41.52 31.54 35.52
CA THR A 192 41.27 30.19 35.98
C THR A 192 40.57 29.48 34.84
N ARG A 193 41.34 28.72 34.05
CA ARG A 193 40.82 27.67 33.17
C ARG A 193 39.79 26.92 34.01
N PRO A 194 38.51 26.83 33.61
CA PRO A 194 37.60 25.95 34.31
C PRO A 194 38.27 24.58 34.32
N ALA A 195 38.49 24.03 35.52
CA ALA A 195 39.04 22.70 35.71
C ALA A 195 38.34 21.80 34.69
N ALA A 196 39.13 21.03 33.92
CA ALA A 196 38.64 20.16 32.86
C ALA A 196 37.37 19.48 33.35
N GLY A 197 36.22 19.98 32.88
CA GLY A 197 34.92 19.52 33.33
C GLY A 197 34.95 18.01 33.17
N THR A 198 34.69 17.30 34.27
CA THR A 198 34.60 15.85 34.31
C THR A 198 33.94 15.39 33.01
N ALA A 199 34.71 14.72 32.15
CA ALA A 199 34.20 14.27 30.87
C ALA A 199 32.94 13.48 31.21
N SER A 200 31.76 14.00 30.84
CA SER A 200 30.50 13.34 31.20
C SER A 200 30.63 11.92 30.69
N SER A 201 30.70 10.94 31.59
CA SER A 201 30.94 9.55 31.22
C SER A 201 29.76 9.16 30.37
N ARG A 202 29.94 9.16 29.04
CA ARG A 202 28.87 8.76 28.12
C ARG A 202 28.41 7.40 28.62
N PRO A 203 27.10 7.22 28.88
CA PRO A 203 26.61 5.97 29.39
C PRO A 203 27.06 4.86 28.44
N GLN A 204 27.70 3.83 28.99
CA GLN A 204 28.10 2.67 28.21
C GLN A 204 26.85 1.98 27.67
N LEU A 205 26.93 1.53 26.41
CA LEU A 205 25.86 0.74 25.82
C LEU A 205 25.71 -0.57 26.62
N LYS A 206 24.53 -0.75 27.22
CA LYS A 206 24.19 -1.96 28.00
C LYS A 206 23.61 -3.08 27.15
N VAL A 207 23.22 -2.77 25.92
CA VAL A 207 22.67 -3.72 24.94
C VAL A 207 23.73 -3.94 23.87
N HIS A 208 24.20 -5.17 23.74
CA HIS A 208 25.19 -5.55 22.76
C HIS A 208 24.56 -5.75 21.38
N GLN A 209 25.39 -5.70 20.33
CA GLN A 209 24.94 -6.01 18.97
C GLN A 209 24.42 -7.46 18.92
N PRO A 210 23.19 -7.70 18.44
CA PRO A 210 22.63 -9.04 18.38
C PRO A 210 23.34 -9.86 17.30
N GLU A 211 23.96 -10.98 17.69
CA GLU A 211 24.74 -11.82 16.78
C GLU A 211 23.88 -12.42 15.64
N CYS A 212 22.59 -12.67 15.91
CA CYS A 212 21.66 -13.20 14.91
C CYS A 212 21.45 -12.27 13.70
N LEU A 213 21.61 -10.95 13.85
CA LEU A 213 21.45 -9.99 12.74
C LEU A 213 22.72 -9.84 11.88
N LYS A 214 23.83 -10.49 12.26
CA LYS A 214 25.05 -10.52 11.46
C LYS A 214 25.01 -11.61 10.38
N GLN A 215 24.08 -12.56 10.49
CA GLN A 215 23.87 -13.59 9.49
C GLN A 215 22.91 -13.06 8.41
N PRO A 216 23.16 -13.33 7.11
CA PRO A 216 22.21 -13.02 6.06
C PRO A 216 20.86 -13.69 6.30
N ILE A 217 19.78 -13.01 5.92
CA ILE A 217 18.45 -13.62 5.94
C ILE A 217 18.40 -14.80 4.97
N ASN A 218 17.80 -15.91 5.40
CA ASN A 218 17.53 -17.07 4.56
C ASN A 218 16.02 -17.31 4.50
N VAL A 219 15.44 -17.26 3.28
CA VAL A 219 14.01 -17.44 3.06
C VAL A 219 13.81 -18.63 2.10
N PRO A 220 13.19 -19.74 2.53
CA PRO A 220 12.99 -20.90 1.67
C PRO A 220 11.92 -20.64 0.61
N SER A 221 12.08 -21.26 -0.56
CA SER A 221 11.04 -21.26 -1.59
C SER A 221 9.88 -22.17 -1.18
N LYS A 222 8.65 -21.65 -1.30
CA LYS A 222 7.41 -22.37 -1.03
C LYS A 222 6.37 -22.02 -2.09
N LEU A 223 5.55 -23.00 -2.47
CA LEU A 223 4.36 -22.74 -3.29
C LEU A 223 3.19 -22.43 -2.36
N LEU A 224 2.63 -21.23 -2.48
CA LEU A 224 1.60 -20.71 -1.59
C LEU A 224 0.20 -20.94 -2.20
N MET A 225 -0.37 -22.13 -1.96
CA MET A 225 -1.73 -22.51 -2.37
C MET A 225 -2.73 -22.34 -1.23
N GLY A 226 -2.40 -21.54 -0.21
CA GLY A 226 -3.34 -21.07 0.80
C GLY A 226 -4.21 -19.94 0.25
N PRO A 227 -5.17 -19.41 1.04
CA PRO A 227 -6.06 -18.33 0.64
C PRO A 227 -5.38 -16.95 0.62
N GLY A 228 -4.05 -16.89 0.61
CA GLY A 228 -3.23 -15.68 0.60
C GLY A 228 -2.20 -15.67 1.74
N PRO A 229 -1.00 -15.08 1.51
CA PRO A 229 -0.57 -14.40 0.29
C PRO A 229 -0.26 -15.39 -0.86
N ALA A 230 -0.48 -14.97 -2.10
CA ALA A 230 -0.04 -15.70 -3.29
C ALA A 230 1.47 -15.51 -3.53
N ASN A 231 2.11 -16.39 -4.30
CA ASN A 231 3.44 -16.09 -4.82
C ASN A 231 3.35 -14.96 -5.85
N SER A 232 4.34 -14.06 -5.86
CA SER A 232 4.43 -13.03 -6.88
C SER A 232 5.17 -13.52 -8.14
N PRO A 233 4.74 -13.09 -9.34
CA PRO A 233 5.50 -13.29 -10.57
C PRO A 233 6.93 -12.77 -10.43
N PRO A 234 7.93 -13.38 -11.09
CA PRO A 234 9.32 -12.91 -11.04
C PRO A 234 9.48 -11.43 -11.40
N ARG A 235 8.71 -10.94 -12.39
CA ARG A 235 8.70 -9.53 -12.83
C ARG A 235 8.28 -8.57 -11.70
N VAL A 236 7.33 -8.97 -10.86
CA VAL A 236 6.87 -8.20 -9.70
C VAL A 236 7.94 -8.13 -8.61
N HIS A 237 8.64 -9.24 -8.32
CA HIS A 237 9.77 -9.22 -7.38
C HIS A 237 10.94 -8.37 -7.89
N GLN A 238 11.27 -8.46 -9.18
CA GLN A 238 12.34 -7.65 -9.79
C GLN A 238 12.04 -6.15 -9.71
N ALA A 239 10.76 -5.76 -9.75
CA ALA A 239 10.34 -4.38 -9.59
C ALA A 239 10.74 -3.80 -8.23
N MET A 240 10.65 -4.60 -7.16
CA MET A 240 11.04 -4.15 -5.81
C MET A 240 12.53 -3.90 -5.65
N LEU A 241 13.37 -4.50 -6.49
CA LEU A 241 14.83 -4.35 -6.47
C LEU A 241 15.31 -3.06 -7.15
N LYS A 242 14.40 -2.28 -7.74
CA LYS A 242 14.74 -1.01 -8.40
C LYS A 242 15.18 0.03 -7.35
N PRO A 243 16.08 0.97 -7.73
CA PRO A 243 16.48 2.07 -6.85
C PRO A 243 15.28 2.84 -6.29
N LEU A 244 15.38 3.28 -5.05
CA LEU A 244 14.36 4.11 -4.43
C LEU A 244 14.35 5.50 -5.08
N LEU A 245 13.15 5.95 -5.45
CA LEU A 245 12.88 7.34 -5.80
C LEU A 245 12.37 8.09 -4.55
N GLY A 246 12.50 9.42 -4.56
CA GLY A 246 11.76 10.25 -3.62
C GLY A 246 10.26 10.11 -3.89
N HIS A 247 9.46 9.96 -2.84
CA HIS A 247 8.02 9.67 -2.92
C HIS A 247 7.13 10.83 -3.45
N LEU A 248 7.77 11.91 -3.91
CA LEU A 248 7.17 13.06 -4.62
C LEU A 248 7.97 13.43 -5.88
N HIS A 249 8.93 12.60 -6.30
CA HIS A 249 9.62 12.80 -7.57
C HIS A 249 8.65 12.62 -8.75
N PRO A 250 8.80 13.38 -9.85
CA PRO A 250 7.92 13.28 -11.01
C PRO A 250 7.78 11.85 -11.56
N GLU A 251 8.86 11.07 -11.58
CA GLU A 251 8.87 9.69 -12.06
C GLU A 251 8.06 8.77 -11.15
N PHE A 252 8.10 8.99 -9.83
CA PHE A 252 7.29 8.23 -8.89
C PHE A 252 5.81 8.58 -9.02
N ILE A 253 5.51 9.87 -9.20
CA ILE A 253 4.14 10.37 -9.45
C ILE A 253 3.57 9.74 -10.72
N GLN A 254 4.34 9.65 -11.80
CA GLN A 254 3.92 8.98 -13.02
C GLN A 254 3.57 7.50 -12.76
N ILE A 255 4.39 6.78 -12.00
CA ILE A 255 4.10 5.39 -11.63
C ILE A 255 2.80 5.29 -10.82
N MET A 256 2.56 6.21 -9.88
CA MET A 256 1.29 6.26 -9.14
C MET A 256 0.09 6.48 -10.06
N ASP A 257 0.23 7.31 -11.10
CA ASP A 257 -0.83 7.54 -12.08
C ASP A 257 -1.09 6.31 -12.95
N GLU A 258 -0.06 5.60 -13.38
CA GLU A 258 -0.20 4.31 -14.09
C GLU A 258 -0.90 3.25 -13.20
N VAL A 259 -0.57 3.22 -11.91
CA VAL A 259 -1.27 2.36 -10.94
C VAL A 259 -2.76 2.73 -10.86
N LYS A 260 -3.10 4.02 -10.81
CA LYS A 260 -4.51 4.46 -10.80
C LYS A 260 -5.27 3.99 -12.04
N GLU A 261 -4.67 4.09 -13.23
CA GLU A 261 -5.30 3.57 -14.45
C GLU A 261 -5.51 2.06 -14.40
N GLY A 262 -4.49 1.30 -13.95
CA GLY A 262 -4.61 -0.14 -13.77
C GLY A 262 -5.68 -0.53 -12.75
N LEU A 263 -5.84 0.26 -11.69
CA LEU A 263 -6.89 0.05 -10.68
C LEU A 263 -8.28 0.41 -11.20
N ARG A 264 -8.43 1.49 -11.98
CA ARG A 264 -9.69 1.80 -12.67
C ARG A 264 -10.11 0.68 -13.60
N TYR A 265 -9.17 0.12 -14.36
CA TYR A 265 -9.40 -1.06 -15.18
C TYR A 265 -9.82 -2.26 -14.31
N LEU A 266 -9.06 -2.58 -13.26
CA LEU A 266 -9.34 -3.74 -12.41
C LEU A 266 -10.69 -3.65 -11.67
N PHE A 267 -11.07 -2.47 -11.18
CA PHE A 267 -12.36 -2.22 -10.54
C PHE A 267 -13.51 -2.01 -11.53
N GLN A 268 -13.19 -1.79 -12.82
CA GLN A 268 -14.14 -1.35 -13.84
C GLN A 268 -14.91 -0.10 -13.37
N THR A 269 -14.16 0.98 -13.11
CA THR A 269 -14.70 2.26 -12.66
C THR A 269 -14.07 3.45 -13.39
N ARG A 270 -14.85 4.50 -13.57
CA ARG A 270 -14.42 5.83 -14.01
C ARG A 270 -14.27 6.82 -12.86
N SER A 271 -14.34 6.37 -11.61
CA SER A 271 -14.18 7.25 -10.47
C SER A 271 -12.86 8.02 -10.51
N GLU A 272 -12.92 9.29 -10.10
CA GLU A 272 -11.76 10.14 -9.90
C GLU A 272 -10.93 9.67 -8.69
N VAL A 273 -11.61 9.24 -7.62
CA VAL A 273 -10.99 8.78 -6.37
C VAL A 273 -10.74 7.29 -6.42
N VAL A 274 -9.62 6.95 -7.05
CA VAL A 274 -9.01 5.61 -7.02
C VAL A 274 -7.58 5.77 -6.52
N CYS A 275 -7.21 5.06 -5.47
CA CYS A 275 -5.90 5.15 -4.85
C CYS A 275 -5.53 3.86 -4.11
N CYS A 276 -4.41 3.86 -3.39
CA CYS A 276 -4.08 2.79 -2.45
C CYS A 276 -3.86 3.35 -1.05
N VAL A 277 -4.41 2.63 -0.07
CA VAL A 277 -4.04 2.77 1.33
C VAL A 277 -2.72 2.06 1.56
N SER A 278 -1.78 2.72 2.24
CA SER A 278 -0.48 2.16 2.62
C SER A 278 -0.61 1.20 3.80
N GLY A 279 -1.31 0.10 3.59
CA GLY A 279 -1.54 -0.96 4.57
C GLY A 279 -2.23 -2.16 3.91
N THR A 280 -2.34 -3.29 4.61
CA THR A 280 -2.96 -4.51 4.05
C THR A 280 -4.49 -4.37 3.91
N GLY A 281 -5.19 -5.40 3.41
CA GLY A 281 -6.66 -5.35 3.19
C GLY A 281 -7.49 -4.84 4.38
N HIS A 282 -7.10 -5.11 5.63
CA HIS A 282 -7.77 -4.54 6.81
C HIS A 282 -7.66 -3.00 6.89
N ALA A 283 -6.59 -2.41 6.34
CA ALA A 283 -6.49 -0.95 6.21
C ALA A 283 -7.50 -0.40 5.19
N GLY A 284 -7.82 -1.16 4.13
CA GLY A 284 -8.90 -0.82 3.20
C GLY A 284 -10.27 -0.84 3.88
N MET A 285 -10.54 -1.88 4.67
CA MET A 285 -11.75 -1.98 5.49
C MET A 285 -11.84 -0.81 6.49
N ASP A 286 -10.79 -0.56 7.26
CA ASP A 286 -10.76 0.51 8.26
C ASP A 286 -10.89 1.90 7.62
N THR A 287 -10.25 2.12 6.46
CA THR A 287 -10.41 3.35 5.65
C THR A 287 -11.86 3.53 5.22
N THR A 288 -12.52 2.46 4.77
CA THR A 288 -13.95 2.51 4.43
C THR A 288 -14.79 2.94 5.63
N MET A 289 -14.59 2.31 6.79
CA MET A 289 -15.38 2.62 8.00
C MET A 289 -15.13 4.03 8.52
N CYS A 290 -13.88 4.44 8.71
CA CYS A 290 -13.58 5.74 9.34
C CYS A 290 -13.93 6.94 8.45
N ASN A 291 -14.01 6.76 7.13
CA ASN A 291 -14.40 7.82 6.20
C ASN A 291 -15.92 7.88 5.98
N LEU A 292 -16.59 6.73 5.89
CA LEU A 292 -18.03 6.70 5.64
C LEU A 292 -18.89 6.81 6.91
N LEU A 293 -18.37 6.61 8.11
CA LEU A 293 -19.21 6.58 9.32
C LEU A 293 -18.89 7.75 10.23
N GLU A 294 -19.94 8.46 10.66
CA GLU A 294 -19.89 9.34 11.83
C GLU A 294 -20.42 8.60 13.06
N PRO A 295 -20.03 8.98 14.29
CA PRO A 295 -20.60 8.39 15.50
C PRO A 295 -22.14 8.45 15.48
N GLY A 296 -22.78 7.29 15.67
CA GLY A 296 -24.24 7.14 15.61
C GLY A 296 -24.81 6.80 14.23
N ASP A 297 -24.04 6.91 13.13
CA ASP A 297 -24.48 6.44 11.82
C ASP A 297 -24.83 4.95 11.88
N VAL A 298 -25.97 4.58 11.30
CA VAL A 298 -26.35 3.17 11.20
C VAL A 298 -25.60 2.54 10.04
N ILE A 299 -24.88 1.46 10.32
CA ILE A 299 -24.28 0.59 9.31
C ILE A 299 -24.91 -0.80 9.40
N LEU A 300 -25.32 -1.34 8.26
CA LEU A 300 -25.78 -2.71 8.14
C LEU A 300 -24.65 -3.59 7.61
N ILE A 301 -24.32 -4.64 8.35
CA ILE A 301 -23.30 -5.63 8.00
C ILE A 301 -24.00 -6.94 7.63
N ALA A 302 -23.75 -7.43 6.43
CA ALA A 302 -24.15 -8.77 6.01
C ALA A 302 -23.07 -9.79 6.43
N GLU A 303 -23.31 -10.50 7.54
CA GLU A 303 -22.34 -11.37 8.18
C GLU A 303 -22.58 -12.85 7.83
N ASN A 304 -21.76 -13.40 6.93
CA ASN A 304 -21.74 -14.82 6.58
C ASN A 304 -20.34 -15.47 6.75
N GLY A 305 -19.46 -14.81 7.50
CA GLY A 305 -18.08 -15.23 7.75
C GLY A 305 -17.30 -14.22 8.57
N ILE A 306 -16.01 -14.50 8.77
CA ILE A 306 -15.13 -13.70 9.66
C ILE A 306 -14.98 -12.24 9.19
N TRP A 307 -15.08 -11.96 7.89
CA TRP A 307 -14.87 -10.61 7.39
C TRP A 307 -16.02 -9.67 7.76
N GLY A 308 -17.26 -10.18 7.83
CA GLY A 308 -18.40 -9.47 8.40
C GLY A 308 -18.22 -9.20 9.91
N GLU A 309 -17.74 -10.18 10.67
CA GLU A 309 -17.44 -10.01 12.11
C GLU A 309 -16.39 -8.90 12.33
N ARG A 310 -15.34 -8.86 11.49
CA ARG A 310 -14.30 -7.83 11.54
C ARG A 310 -14.83 -6.45 11.17
N ALA A 311 -15.66 -6.36 10.14
CA ALA A 311 -16.30 -5.11 9.74
C ALA A 311 -17.19 -4.56 10.87
N ALA A 312 -17.96 -5.42 11.55
CA ALA A 312 -18.78 -5.05 12.69
C ALA A 312 -17.94 -4.54 13.88
N ASP A 313 -16.83 -5.20 14.23
CA ASP A 313 -15.91 -4.74 15.29
C ASP A 313 -15.28 -3.39 14.93
N MET A 314 -14.76 -3.23 13.72
CA MET A 314 -14.19 -1.96 13.25
C MET A 314 -15.20 -0.82 13.25
N ALA A 315 -16.40 -1.04 12.71
CA ALA A 315 -17.45 -0.03 12.70
C ALA A 315 -17.88 0.37 14.12
N THR A 316 -17.96 -0.59 15.05
CA THR A 316 -18.24 -0.32 16.47
C THR A 316 -17.17 0.57 17.08
N ARG A 317 -15.89 0.32 16.78
CA ARG A 317 -14.76 1.14 17.26
C ARG A 317 -14.76 2.56 16.70
N HIS A 318 -15.33 2.76 15.51
CA HIS A 318 -15.57 4.09 14.91
C HIS A 318 -16.86 4.75 15.40
N GLY A 319 -17.57 4.14 16.36
CA GLY A 319 -18.75 4.72 17.00
C GLY A 319 -20.06 4.56 16.21
N ALA A 320 -20.08 3.73 15.16
CA ALA A 320 -21.29 3.50 14.38
C ALA A 320 -22.33 2.66 15.14
N ALA A 321 -23.61 2.87 14.82
CA ALA A 321 -24.71 2.04 15.29
C ALA A 321 -24.83 0.78 14.42
N VAL A 322 -24.04 -0.26 14.75
CA VAL A 322 -23.97 -1.48 13.96
C VAL A 322 -25.28 -2.29 14.03
N ARG A 323 -25.75 -2.74 12.87
CA ARG A 323 -26.82 -3.73 12.67
C ARG A 323 -26.25 -4.87 11.83
N THR A 324 -26.64 -6.10 12.16
CA THR A 324 -26.17 -7.30 11.46
C THR A 324 -27.35 -8.12 10.98
N ILE A 325 -27.28 -8.58 9.73
CA ILE A 325 -28.02 -9.76 9.29
C ILE A 325 -27.02 -10.91 9.19
N LYS A 326 -27.39 -12.07 9.74
CA LYS A 326 -26.47 -13.20 9.87
C LYS A 326 -26.94 -14.38 9.04
N LYS A 327 -25.99 -15.07 8.41
CA LYS A 327 -26.22 -16.37 7.79
C LYS A 327 -25.21 -17.40 8.27
N PRO A 328 -25.56 -18.70 8.22
CA PRO A 328 -24.59 -19.77 8.41
C PRO A 328 -23.38 -19.59 7.48
N ALA A 329 -22.21 -20.01 7.96
CA ALA A 329 -20.98 -19.94 7.19
C ALA A 329 -21.12 -20.73 5.87
N GLY A 330 -20.89 -20.03 4.75
CA GLY A 330 -20.99 -20.59 3.41
C GLY A 330 -22.29 -20.25 2.66
N ASP A 331 -23.30 -19.72 3.34
CA ASP A 331 -24.47 -19.17 2.67
C ASP A 331 -24.23 -17.71 2.22
N VAL A 332 -25.08 -17.24 1.29
CA VAL A 332 -25.04 -15.88 0.72
C VAL A 332 -26.42 -15.24 0.83
N PHE A 333 -26.47 -13.91 0.79
CA PHE A 333 -27.70 -13.14 0.91
C PHE A 333 -28.36 -12.93 -0.46
N SER A 334 -29.67 -13.11 -0.51
CA SER A 334 -30.51 -12.76 -1.66
C SER A 334 -30.88 -11.27 -1.65
N LEU A 335 -31.30 -10.74 -2.81
CA LEU A 335 -31.78 -9.35 -2.89
C LEU A 335 -32.97 -9.09 -1.97
N ASP A 336 -33.92 -10.03 -1.86
CA ASP A 336 -35.10 -9.90 -1.00
C ASP A 336 -34.71 -9.80 0.50
N GLU A 337 -33.75 -10.59 0.95
CA GLU A 337 -33.24 -10.53 2.33
C GLU A 337 -32.52 -9.22 2.60
N LEU A 338 -31.73 -8.72 1.63
CA LEU A 338 -31.07 -7.42 1.73
C LEU A 338 -32.11 -6.29 1.74
N GLU A 339 -33.14 -6.36 0.92
CA GLU A 339 -34.20 -5.35 0.84
C GLU A 339 -34.98 -5.24 2.14
N ALA A 340 -35.41 -6.37 2.71
CA ALA A 340 -36.08 -6.40 4.00
C ALA A 340 -35.24 -5.77 5.12
N ALA A 341 -33.92 -6.05 5.12
CA ALA A 341 -33.00 -5.49 6.10
C ALA A 341 -32.76 -3.99 5.90
N LEU A 342 -32.66 -3.52 4.66
CA LEU A 342 -32.54 -2.10 4.32
C LEU A 342 -33.79 -1.32 4.73
N GLU A 343 -34.99 -1.86 4.48
CA GLU A 343 -36.26 -1.27 4.89
C GLU A 343 -36.38 -1.18 6.42
N GLN A 344 -35.99 -2.25 7.12
CA GLN A 344 -36.04 -2.32 8.57
C GLN A 344 -35.05 -1.35 9.25
N HIS A 345 -33.80 -1.32 8.79
CA HIS A 345 -32.71 -0.65 9.50
C HIS A 345 -32.38 0.74 8.96
N LYS A 346 -32.75 1.05 7.71
CA LYS A 346 -32.48 2.32 7.02
C LYS A 346 -31.02 2.80 7.21
N PRO A 347 -30.02 1.95 6.91
CA PRO A 347 -28.64 2.25 7.20
C PRO A 347 -28.08 3.33 6.26
N ALA A 348 -27.10 4.10 6.74
CA ALA A 348 -26.31 4.98 5.90
C ALA A 348 -25.38 4.17 4.96
N VAL A 349 -24.90 3.01 5.43
CA VAL A 349 -23.97 2.13 4.69
C VAL A 349 -24.42 0.67 4.83
N LEU A 350 -24.42 -0.07 3.72
CA LEU A 350 -24.46 -1.53 3.68
C LEU A 350 -23.05 -2.03 3.37
N PHE A 351 -22.54 -2.95 4.17
CA PHE A 351 -21.28 -3.64 3.94
C PHE A 351 -21.52 -5.10 3.53
N LEU A 352 -20.90 -5.51 2.42
CA LEU A 352 -20.93 -6.87 1.88
C LEU A 352 -19.53 -7.37 1.57
N VAL A 353 -19.34 -8.67 1.69
CA VAL A 353 -18.11 -9.36 1.27
C VAL A 353 -18.40 -10.15 0.01
N GLN A 354 -17.72 -9.82 -1.10
CA GLN A 354 -17.95 -10.51 -2.37
C GLN A 354 -17.36 -11.93 -2.34
N GLY A 355 -16.07 -12.04 -2.01
CA GLY A 355 -15.37 -13.31 -1.90
C GLY A 355 -15.06 -13.64 -0.44
N GLU A 356 -15.91 -14.44 0.21
CA GLU A 356 -15.76 -14.76 1.63
C GLU A 356 -14.68 -15.84 1.82
N SER A 357 -13.40 -15.45 1.85
CA SER A 357 -12.27 -16.41 1.87
C SER A 357 -12.19 -17.30 3.11
N SER A 358 -12.97 -17.02 4.16
CA SER A 358 -13.07 -17.90 5.32
C SER A 358 -13.98 -19.10 5.06
N THR A 359 -14.98 -18.96 4.19
CA THR A 359 -15.99 -20.00 3.91
C THR A 359 -15.93 -20.52 2.48
N GLY A 360 -15.36 -19.76 1.54
CA GLY A 360 -15.35 -20.06 0.10
C GLY A 360 -16.59 -19.58 -0.64
N ALA A 361 -17.45 -18.78 -0.01
CA ALA A 361 -18.67 -18.28 -0.62
C ALA A 361 -18.41 -17.09 -1.56
N LEU A 362 -19.18 -17.02 -2.65
CA LEU A 362 -19.24 -15.92 -3.60
C LEU A 362 -20.62 -15.25 -3.49
N GLN A 363 -20.66 -14.05 -2.92
CA GLN A 363 -21.86 -13.22 -2.81
C GLN A 363 -22.12 -12.51 -4.16
N PRO A 364 -23.31 -12.68 -4.77
CA PRO A 364 -23.74 -11.86 -5.90
C PRO A 364 -23.87 -10.38 -5.49
N ILE A 365 -23.30 -9.49 -6.29
CA ILE A 365 -23.33 -8.03 -6.03
C ILE A 365 -24.26 -7.30 -7.01
N GLU A 366 -24.48 -7.87 -8.20
CA GLU A 366 -25.40 -7.32 -9.20
C GLU A 366 -26.80 -7.08 -8.60
N GLY A 367 -27.37 -5.89 -8.89
CA GLY A 367 -28.65 -5.45 -8.34
C GLY A 367 -28.61 -4.85 -6.94
N VAL A 368 -27.57 -5.12 -6.13
CA VAL A 368 -27.50 -4.62 -4.75
C VAL A 368 -27.32 -3.10 -4.72
N GLY A 369 -26.50 -2.51 -5.61
CA GLY A 369 -26.31 -1.06 -5.64
C GLY A 369 -27.59 -0.31 -5.97
N LEU A 370 -28.39 -0.79 -6.94
CA LEU A 370 -29.70 -0.23 -7.28
C LEU A 370 -30.65 -0.29 -6.07
N LEU A 371 -30.63 -1.42 -5.36
CA LEU A 371 -31.40 -1.59 -4.14
C LEU A 371 -30.96 -0.61 -3.04
N CYS A 372 -29.66 -0.46 -2.78
CA CYS A 372 -29.14 0.52 -1.82
C CYS A 372 -29.54 1.95 -2.19
N GLN A 373 -29.54 2.32 -3.48
CA GLN A 373 -29.96 3.64 -3.94
C GLN A 373 -31.44 3.93 -3.62
N LYS A 374 -32.33 2.95 -3.76
CA LYS A 374 -33.76 3.06 -3.38
C LYS A 374 -33.95 3.50 -1.92
N TYR A 375 -33.05 3.08 -1.03
CA TYR A 375 -33.10 3.38 0.41
C TYR A 375 -32.14 4.50 0.84
N ASN A 376 -31.50 5.19 -0.12
CA ASN A 376 -30.46 6.19 0.14
C ASN A 376 -29.29 5.66 0.99
N THR A 377 -28.94 4.39 0.81
CA THR A 377 -27.81 3.70 1.45
C THR A 377 -26.61 3.69 0.50
N LEU A 378 -25.40 3.79 1.04
CA LEU A 378 -24.17 3.55 0.30
C LEU A 378 -23.78 2.06 0.33
N LEU A 379 -23.33 1.50 -0.78
CA LEU A 379 -22.84 0.13 -0.86
C LEU A 379 -21.30 0.08 -0.73
N ALA A 380 -20.80 -0.55 0.33
CA ALA A 380 -19.39 -0.84 0.53
C ALA A 380 -19.10 -2.35 0.33
N VAL A 381 -18.11 -2.69 -0.49
CA VAL A 381 -17.79 -4.08 -0.84
C VAL A 381 -16.33 -4.42 -0.53
N ASP A 382 -16.14 -5.50 0.25
CA ASP A 382 -14.86 -6.19 0.34
C ASP A 382 -14.69 -7.11 -0.88
N ALA A 383 -13.71 -6.77 -1.73
CA ALA A 383 -13.33 -7.57 -2.89
C ALA A 383 -11.89 -8.12 -2.76
N VAL A 384 -11.37 -8.28 -1.54
CA VAL A 384 -9.98 -8.71 -1.28
C VAL A 384 -9.68 -10.06 -1.91
N ALA A 385 -10.56 -11.04 -1.72
CA ALA A 385 -10.34 -12.39 -2.22
C ALA A 385 -10.97 -12.68 -3.59
N SER A 386 -11.77 -11.77 -4.14
CA SER A 386 -12.53 -11.98 -5.37
C SER A 386 -11.98 -11.20 -6.56
N LEU A 387 -11.53 -9.95 -6.36
CA LEU A 387 -11.20 -9.04 -7.46
C LEU A 387 -10.11 -9.60 -8.37
N GLY A 388 -10.37 -9.59 -9.67
CA GLY A 388 -9.53 -10.21 -10.71
C GLY A 388 -9.77 -11.70 -10.90
N GLY A 389 -10.33 -12.42 -9.92
CA GLY A 389 -10.65 -13.85 -10.06
C GLY A 389 -12.10 -14.14 -10.44
N VAL A 390 -12.98 -13.14 -10.31
CA VAL A 390 -14.38 -13.17 -10.75
C VAL A 390 -14.77 -11.82 -11.38
N PRO A 391 -15.84 -11.77 -12.18
CA PRO A 391 -16.38 -10.52 -12.69
C PRO A 391 -16.69 -9.52 -11.57
N PHE A 392 -16.35 -8.26 -11.81
CA PHE A 392 -16.65 -7.15 -10.91
C PHE A 392 -16.75 -5.85 -11.71
N PHE A 393 -17.89 -5.16 -11.58
CA PHE A 393 -18.17 -3.93 -12.31
C PHE A 393 -18.63 -2.85 -11.33
N MET A 394 -17.69 -2.08 -10.75
CA MET A 394 -18.00 -1.11 -9.69
C MET A 394 -19.11 -0.14 -10.10
N ASP A 395 -18.94 0.52 -11.25
CA ASP A 395 -19.87 1.55 -11.71
C ASP A 395 -21.22 0.95 -12.09
N ASP A 396 -21.21 -0.11 -12.92
CA ASP A 396 -22.44 -0.75 -13.42
C ASP A 396 -23.25 -1.42 -12.30
N TRP A 397 -22.60 -1.94 -11.27
CA TRP A 397 -23.28 -2.52 -10.10
C TRP A 397 -23.63 -1.48 -9.03
N GLY A 398 -23.31 -0.21 -9.24
CA GLY A 398 -23.62 0.88 -8.31
C GLY A 398 -22.92 0.73 -6.95
N VAL A 399 -21.69 0.21 -6.95
CA VAL A 399 -20.87 0.08 -5.73
C VAL A 399 -20.27 1.44 -5.39
N ASP A 400 -20.52 1.90 -4.16
CA ASP A 400 -20.08 3.23 -3.72
C ASP A 400 -18.66 3.22 -3.17
N VAL A 401 -18.25 2.16 -2.49
CA VAL A 401 -16.85 1.96 -2.08
C VAL A 401 -16.47 0.51 -2.30
N VAL A 402 -15.31 0.28 -2.89
CA VAL A 402 -14.70 -1.05 -3.00
C VAL A 402 -13.25 -0.98 -2.57
N TYR A 403 -12.78 -2.00 -1.87
CA TYR A 403 -11.36 -2.21 -1.63
C TYR A 403 -10.95 -3.65 -1.91
N THR A 404 -9.65 -3.85 -2.12
CA THR A 404 -9.04 -5.17 -2.28
C THR A 404 -7.67 -5.23 -1.58
N GLY A 405 -6.97 -6.34 -1.70
CA GLY A 405 -5.60 -6.51 -1.19
C GLY A 405 -4.63 -6.94 -2.28
N THR A 406 -3.42 -6.40 -2.26
CA THR A 406 -2.40 -6.68 -3.29
C THR A 406 -1.95 -8.15 -3.35
N GLN A 407 -2.07 -8.88 -2.25
CA GLN A 407 -1.50 -10.23 -2.07
C GLN A 407 -2.42 -11.40 -2.42
N LYS A 408 -3.61 -11.13 -2.98
CA LYS A 408 -4.52 -12.18 -3.45
C LYS A 408 -4.31 -12.38 -4.95
N VAL A 409 -5.33 -12.18 -5.77
CA VAL A 409 -5.27 -12.42 -7.22
C VAL A 409 -4.29 -11.46 -7.92
N ILE A 410 -4.17 -10.22 -7.45
CA ILE A 410 -3.19 -9.26 -8.00
C ILE A 410 -1.75 -9.82 -7.92
N SER A 411 -1.46 -10.72 -6.98
CA SER A 411 -0.17 -11.39 -6.86
C SER A 411 1.01 -10.43 -6.61
N ALA A 412 0.75 -9.26 -6.02
CA ALA A 412 1.76 -8.36 -5.49
C ALA A 412 2.02 -8.64 -4.00
N PRO A 413 3.15 -8.21 -3.43
CA PRO A 413 3.43 -8.39 -2.00
C PRO A 413 2.36 -7.79 -1.09
N PRO A 414 2.12 -8.35 0.11
CA PRO A 414 1.16 -7.80 1.07
C PRO A 414 1.67 -6.48 1.66
N SER A 415 1.20 -5.36 1.13
CA SER A 415 1.65 -4.04 1.60
C SER A 415 0.66 -2.91 1.38
N MET A 416 -0.30 -3.07 0.46
CA MET A 416 -1.23 -2.01 0.10
C MET A 416 -2.66 -2.56 -0.05
N ALA A 417 -3.64 -1.68 0.10
CA ALA A 417 -5.05 -1.94 -0.14
C ALA A 417 -5.56 -0.94 -1.18
N PRO A 418 -5.65 -1.34 -2.46
CA PRO A 418 -6.30 -0.54 -3.47
C PRO A 418 -7.76 -0.29 -3.08
N ILE A 419 -8.22 0.94 -3.29
CA ILE A 419 -9.55 1.39 -2.88
C ILE A 419 -10.10 2.43 -3.86
N ALA A 420 -11.41 2.41 -4.08
CA ALA A 420 -12.11 3.37 -4.91
C ALA A 420 -13.37 3.87 -4.19
N PHE A 421 -13.68 5.15 -4.36
CA PHE A 421 -14.87 5.80 -3.81
C PHE A 421 -15.68 6.41 -4.96
N SER A 422 -16.99 6.19 -4.99
CA SER A 422 -17.91 6.84 -5.93
C SER A 422 -18.09 8.32 -5.59
N HIS A 423 -18.69 9.08 -6.53
CA HIS A 423 -19.09 10.45 -6.26
C HIS A 423 -20.07 10.56 -5.06
N ARG A 424 -21.00 9.60 -4.90
CA ARG A 424 -21.94 9.57 -3.76
C ARG A 424 -21.20 9.34 -2.44
N ALA A 425 -20.22 8.43 -2.42
CA ALA A 425 -19.39 8.20 -1.25
C ALA A 425 -18.58 9.44 -0.88
N MET A 426 -17.92 10.08 -1.85
CA MET A 426 -17.17 11.32 -1.64
C MET A 426 -18.08 12.47 -1.20
N SER A 427 -19.30 12.56 -1.72
CA SER A 427 -20.29 13.55 -1.26
C SER A 427 -20.62 13.37 0.23
N LYS A 428 -20.78 12.13 0.70
CA LYS A 428 -20.97 11.87 2.14
C LYS A 428 -19.73 12.25 2.95
N VAL A 429 -18.52 11.93 2.47
CA VAL A 429 -17.26 12.32 3.11
C VAL A 429 -17.14 13.84 3.25
N SER A 430 -17.44 14.59 2.19
CA SER A 430 -17.38 16.05 2.21
C SER A 430 -18.45 16.71 3.09
N ALA A 431 -19.59 16.04 3.29
CA ALA A 431 -20.71 16.54 4.09
C ALA A 431 -20.60 16.21 5.60
N ARG A 432 -19.54 15.50 6.02
CA ARG A 432 -19.33 15.11 7.41
C ARG A 432 -19.32 16.33 8.34
N GLN A 433 -19.88 16.17 9.54
CA GLN A 433 -19.86 17.19 10.59
C GLN A 433 -18.67 17.02 11.55
N THR A 434 -18.10 15.81 11.58
CA THR A 434 -16.93 15.44 12.39
C THR A 434 -15.74 15.08 11.52
N PRO A 435 -14.52 15.46 11.92
CA PRO A 435 -13.32 15.09 11.18
C PRO A 435 -13.15 13.57 11.16
N ILE A 436 -12.51 13.05 10.11
CA ILE A 436 -12.10 11.65 10.05
C ILE A 436 -11.05 11.43 11.14
N HIS A 437 -11.29 10.46 12.03
CA HIS A 437 -10.45 10.27 13.22
C HIS A 437 -9.03 9.81 12.91
N SER A 438 -8.83 9.06 11.82
CA SER A 438 -7.51 8.60 11.38
C SER A 438 -6.97 9.54 10.32
N PHE A 439 -5.98 10.37 10.67
CA PHE A 439 -5.26 11.18 9.68
C PHE A 439 -4.60 10.33 8.59
N TYR A 440 -4.07 9.15 8.95
CA TYR A 440 -3.38 8.27 8.01
C TYR A 440 -4.33 7.63 7.00
N SER A 441 -5.56 7.36 7.42
CA SER A 441 -6.61 6.76 6.59
C SER A 441 -7.59 7.79 6.04
N ASP A 442 -7.35 9.09 6.21
CA ASP A 442 -8.23 10.14 5.73
C ASP A 442 -8.22 10.18 4.19
N ILE A 443 -9.37 9.86 3.58
CA ILE A 443 -9.47 9.73 2.12
C ILE A 443 -9.28 11.08 1.42
N THR A 444 -9.53 12.22 2.09
CA THR A 444 -9.32 13.54 1.49
C THR A 444 -7.83 13.83 1.30
N TRP A 445 -7.00 13.46 2.29
CA TRP A 445 -5.55 13.56 2.20
C TRP A 445 -4.95 12.52 1.26
N LEU A 446 -5.46 11.29 1.28
CA LEU A 446 -5.02 10.24 0.35
C LEU A 446 -5.38 10.61 -1.10
N ALA A 447 -6.59 11.08 -1.36
CA ALA A 447 -7.01 11.56 -2.68
C ALA A 447 -6.09 12.67 -3.19
N ASN A 448 -5.71 13.63 -2.34
CA ASN A 448 -4.75 14.67 -2.71
C ASN A 448 -3.36 14.10 -3.04
N TYR A 449 -2.81 13.24 -2.18
CA TYR A 449 -1.49 12.64 -2.38
C TYR A 449 -1.43 11.79 -3.66
N TRP A 450 -2.51 11.09 -3.98
CA TRP A 450 -2.67 10.30 -5.19
C TRP A 450 -3.11 11.12 -6.42
N GLY A 451 -3.29 12.44 -6.29
CA GLY A 451 -3.64 13.33 -7.40
C GLY A 451 -5.03 13.03 -7.97
N CYS A 452 -6.02 12.85 -7.09
CA CYS A 452 -7.40 12.55 -7.44
C CYS A 452 -8.33 13.78 -7.37
N ASP A 453 -7.82 14.93 -6.91
CA ASP A 453 -8.60 16.13 -6.59
C ASP A 453 -8.26 17.36 -7.48
N GLY A 454 -7.42 17.17 -8.49
CA GLY A 454 -7.08 18.21 -9.48
C GLY A 454 -6.19 19.36 -8.96
N VAL A 455 -5.67 19.27 -7.74
CA VAL A 455 -4.75 20.27 -7.16
C VAL A 455 -3.35 19.70 -6.97
N PRO A 456 -2.30 20.54 -6.74
CA PRO A 456 -0.96 20.04 -6.50
C PRO A 456 -0.90 19.06 -5.33
N ARG A 457 -0.24 17.92 -5.54
CA ARG A 457 -0.06 16.87 -4.53
C ARG A 457 0.72 17.43 -3.34
N LYS A 458 0.20 17.23 -2.14
CA LYS A 458 0.84 17.62 -0.88
C LYS A 458 1.47 16.39 -0.24
N TYR A 459 2.49 16.64 0.57
CA TYR A 459 3.02 15.60 1.44
C TYR A 459 1.96 15.22 2.49
N HIS A 460 1.59 13.94 2.50
CA HIS A 460 0.73 13.35 3.52
C HIS A 460 1.53 12.38 4.39
N HIS A 461 2.06 11.33 3.78
CA HIS A 461 3.02 10.40 4.37
C HIS A 461 3.99 9.89 3.30
N THR A 462 5.13 9.33 3.72
CA THR A 462 6.06 8.67 2.80
C THR A 462 5.43 7.42 2.22
N GLY A 463 5.11 7.43 0.92
CA GLY A 463 4.55 6.28 0.22
C GLY A 463 5.51 5.07 0.16
N PRO A 464 4.99 3.82 0.12
CA PRO A 464 5.81 2.61 0.08
C PRO A 464 6.35 2.36 -1.34
N VAL A 465 7.38 3.13 -1.73
CA VAL A 465 7.91 3.23 -3.10
C VAL A 465 8.11 1.88 -3.80
N SER A 466 8.87 0.96 -3.19
CA SER A 466 9.10 -0.37 -3.79
C SER A 466 7.82 -1.21 -3.94
N SER A 467 6.84 -1.04 -3.04
CA SER A 467 5.56 -1.72 -3.16
C SER A 467 4.71 -1.16 -4.30
N VAL A 468 4.77 0.14 -4.55
CA VAL A 468 4.09 0.76 -5.69
C VAL A 468 4.68 0.27 -7.01
N TYR A 469 6.01 0.07 -7.09
CA TYR A 469 6.63 -0.56 -8.26
C TYR A 469 6.11 -1.98 -8.51
N ALA A 470 6.04 -2.79 -7.45
CA ALA A 470 5.52 -4.15 -7.52
C ALA A 470 4.06 -4.18 -7.95
N LEU A 471 3.23 -3.28 -7.39
CA LEU A 471 1.82 -3.15 -7.75
C LEU A 471 1.64 -2.73 -9.22
N ARG A 472 2.43 -1.77 -9.70
CA ARG A 472 2.40 -1.35 -11.11
C ARG A 472 2.67 -2.52 -12.05
N GLU A 473 3.73 -3.30 -11.78
CA GLU A 473 4.04 -4.46 -12.62
C GLU A 473 2.99 -5.56 -12.51
N ALA A 474 2.40 -5.78 -11.34
CA ALA A 474 1.32 -6.73 -11.16
C ALA A 474 0.07 -6.33 -11.97
N LEU A 475 -0.30 -5.06 -11.95
CA LEU A 475 -1.41 -4.52 -12.76
C LEU A 475 -1.10 -4.58 -14.25
N ALA A 476 0.14 -4.32 -14.66
CA ALA A 476 0.56 -4.48 -16.05
C ALA A 476 0.34 -5.92 -16.55
N LEU A 477 0.69 -6.93 -15.73
CA LEU A 477 0.45 -8.34 -16.07
C LEU A 477 -1.05 -8.68 -16.16
N VAL A 478 -1.89 -8.09 -15.30
CA VAL A 478 -3.36 -8.22 -15.40
C VAL A 478 -3.85 -7.62 -16.73
N CYS A 479 -3.36 -6.44 -17.11
CA CYS A 479 -3.73 -5.81 -18.38
C CYS A 479 -3.23 -6.59 -19.61
N GLU A 480 -2.05 -7.19 -19.54
CA GLU A 480 -1.49 -8.04 -20.61
C GLU A 480 -2.32 -9.32 -20.82
N GLU A 481 -2.88 -9.89 -19.74
CA GLU A 481 -3.75 -11.07 -19.82
C GLU A 481 -5.19 -10.73 -20.23
N SER A 482 -5.69 -9.54 -19.90
CA SER A 482 -7.11 -9.13 -19.86
C SER A 482 -7.90 -9.72 -18.68
N LEU A 483 -8.90 -8.98 -18.21
CA LEU A 483 -9.78 -9.42 -17.12
C LEU A 483 -10.61 -10.63 -17.50
N GLU A 484 -11.17 -10.68 -18.71
CA GLU A 484 -12.00 -11.79 -19.16
C GLU A 484 -11.22 -13.10 -19.20
N SER A 485 -9.98 -13.06 -19.70
CA SER A 485 -9.11 -14.24 -19.72
C SER A 485 -8.68 -14.63 -18.30
N LEU A 486 -8.39 -13.64 -17.45
CA LEU A 486 -8.06 -13.88 -16.04
C LEU A 486 -9.22 -14.56 -15.30
N TRP A 487 -10.46 -14.08 -15.48
CA TRP A 487 -11.67 -14.69 -14.92
C TRP A 487 -11.89 -16.11 -15.45
N ALA A 488 -11.79 -16.30 -16.77
CA ALA A 488 -11.95 -17.60 -17.40
C ALA A 488 -10.93 -18.62 -16.89
N ARG A 489 -9.66 -18.22 -16.73
CA ARG A 489 -8.62 -19.08 -16.18
C ARG A 489 -8.90 -19.48 -14.74
N HIS A 490 -9.35 -18.54 -13.89
CA HIS A 490 -9.73 -18.84 -12.51
C HIS A 490 -10.93 -19.80 -12.44
N ALA A 491 -11.96 -19.58 -13.25
CA ALA A 491 -13.11 -20.47 -13.33
C ALA A 491 -12.70 -21.90 -13.77
N ALA A 492 -11.89 -22.02 -14.82
CA ALA A 492 -11.43 -23.31 -15.34
C ALA A 492 -10.55 -24.08 -14.34
N CYS A 493 -9.60 -23.40 -13.69
CA CYS A 493 -8.75 -24.03 -12.68
C CYS A 493 -9.55 -24.44 -11.43
N ALA A 494 -10.51 -23.62 -11.00
CA ALA A 494 -11.39 -23.96 -9.89
C ALA A 494 -12.25 -25.18 -10.21
N GLN A 495 -12.84 -25.23 -11.41
CA GLN A 495 -13.61 -26.38 -11.86
C GLN A 495 -12.78 -27.67 -11.85
N ARG A 496 -11.56 -27.61 -12.41
CA ARG A 496 -10.64 -28.76 -12.39
C ARG A 496 -10.32 -29.22 -10.97
N LEU A 497 -10.05 -28.28 -10.07
CA LEU A 497 -9.81 -28.58 -8.66
C LEU A 497 -11.05 -29.24 -8.02
N HIS A 498 -12.26 -28.72 -8.28
CA HIS A 498 -13.51 -29.27 -7.74
C HIS A 498 -13.76 -30.70 -8.21
N GLU A 499 -13.59 -30.97 -9.51
CA GLU A 499 -13.73 -32.30 -10.11
C GLU A 499 -12.70 -33.28 -9.55
N GLY A 500 -11.44 -32.84 -9.43
CA GLY A 500 -10.37 -33.65 -8.85
C GLY A 500 -10.61 -33.99 -7.38
N LEU A 501 -11.07 -33.03 -6.57
CA LEU A 501 -11.40 -33.25 -5.16
C LEU A 501 -12.57 -34.22 -5.00
N ALA A 502 -13.61 -34.07 -5.83
CA ALA A 502 -14.74 -34.99 -5.85
C ALA A 502 -14.30 -36.43 -6.22
N ALA A 503 -13.38 -36.58 -7.17
CA ALA A 503 -12.81 -37.88 -7.54
C ALA A 503 -11.98 -38.53 -6.42
N LEU A 504 -11.46 -37.74 -5.47
CA LEU A 504 -10.82 -38.21 -4.24
C LEU A 504 -11.82 -38.54 -3.12
N GLY A 505 -13.13 -38.43 -3.37
CA GLY A 505 -14.19 -38.65 -2.37
C GLY A 505 -14.33 -37.50 -1.36
N LEU A 506 -13.68 -36.36 -1.60
CA LEU A 506 -13.78 -35.19 -0.73
C LEU A 506 -15.02 -34.35 -1.06
N GLN A 507 -15.63 -33.79 -0.02
CA GLN A 507 -16.80 -32.92 -0.16
C GLN A 507 -16.39 -31.45 -0.05
N LEU A 508 -16.91 -30.62 -0.96
CA LEU A 508 -16.74 -29.17 -0.86
C LEU A 508 -17.66 -28.60 0.22
N TYR A 509 -17.20 -27.57 0.92
CA TYR A 509 -17.96 -26.94 2.00
C TYR A 509 -19.20 -26.21 1.47
N ILE A 510 -19.03 -25.46 0.38
CA ILE A 510 -20.14 -24.82 -0.33
C ILE A 510 -20.79 -25.85 -1.27
N SER A 511 -22.03 -26.24 -0.97
CA SER A 511 -22.76 -27.26 -1.72
C SER A 511 -23.16 -26.79 -3.12
N ASP A 512 -23.62 -25.54 -3.22
CA ASP A 512 -24.08 -24.91 -4.46
C ASP A 512 -22.88 -24.41 -5.31
N PRO A 513 -22.62 -24.99 -6.50
CA PRO A 513 -21.51 -24.59 -7.35
C PRO A 513 -21.53 -23.10 -7.74
N ALA A 514 -22.71 -22.50 -7.91
CA ALA A 514 -22.84 -21.10 -8.31
C ALA A 514 -22.40 -20.12 -7.22
N LYS A 515 -22.33 -20.59 -5.96
CA LYS A 515 -21.92 -19.79 -4.79
C LYS A 515 -20.47 -20.03 -4.40
N ARG A 516 -19.68 -20.77 -5.18
CA ARG A 516 -18.26 -21.01 -4.89
C ARG A 516 -17.43 -19.88 -5.47
N VAL A 517 -16.61 -19.25 -4.64
CA VAL A 517 -15.60 -18.32 -5.16
C VAL A 517 -14.46 -19.12 -5.81
N PRO A 518 -14.13 -18.89 -7.10
CA PRO A 518 -13.07 -19.64 -7.80
C PRO A 518 -11.69 -19.52 -7.14
N THR A 519 -11.43 -18.41 -6.46
CA THR A 519 -10.12 -18.08 -5.89
C THR A 519 -9.82 -18.82 -4.59
N VAL A 520 -10.83 -19.29 -3.85
CA VAL A 520 -10.66 -20.02 -2.59
C VAL A 520 -11.67 -21.15 -2.51
N THR A 521 -11.18 -22.38 -2.67
CA THR A 521 -11.99 -23.58 -2.49
C THR A 521 -11.88 -24.08 -1.06
N THR A 522 -13.02 -24.29 -0.43
CA THR A 522 -13.15 -24.85 0.92
C THR A 522 -13.60 -26.30 0.87
N ILE A 523 -12.86 -27.16 1.55
CA ILE A 523 -12.98 -28.61 1.49
C ILE A 523 -13.32 -29.11 2.88
N ARG A 524 -14.43 -29.83 3.06
CA ARG A 524 -14.82 -30.41 4.34
C ARG A 524 -13.76 -31.39 4.81
N VAL A 525 -13.33 -31.24 6.06
CA VAL A 525 -12.49 -32.24 6.73
C VAL A 525 -13.39 -33.44 7.04
N PRO A 526 -13.05 -34.67 6.58
CA PRO A 526 -13.80 -35.86 6.91
C PRO A 526 -13.88 -36.09 8.43
N GLU A 527 -14.98 -36.68 8.89
CA GLU A 527 -15.17 -36.99 10.30
C GLU A 527 -14.01 -37.86 10.84
N GLY A 528 -13.51 -37.50 12.03
CA GLY A 528 -12.40 -38.20 12.67
C GLY A 528 -11.00 -37.88 12.10
N MET A 529 -10.89 -37.09 11.03
CA MET A 529 -9.59 -36.72 10.45
C MET A 529 -8.96 -35.50 11.13
N ASP A 530 -7.67 -35.59 11.43
CA ASP A 530 -6.88 -34.45 11.89
C ASP A 530 -6.42 -33.60 10.70
N TRP A 531 -7.12 -32.50 10.46
CA TRP A 531 -6.82 -31.56 9.37
C TRP A 531 -5.37 -31.04 9.40
N MET A 532 -4.73 -30.96 10.58
CA MET A 532 -3.37 -30.47 10.75
C MET A 532 -2.33 -31.45 10.19
N LYS A 533 -2.61 -32.76 10.20
CA LYS A 533 -1.68 -33.75 9.62
C LYS A 533 -1.55 -33.55 8.11
N VAL A 534 -2.67 -33.34 7.43
CA VAL A 534 -2.70 -33.07 5.98
C VAL A 534 -1.94 -31.79 5.65
N THR A 535 -2.25 -30.66 6.32
CA THR A 535 -1.55 -29.39 6.05
C THR A 535 -0.06 -29.46 6.39
N LYS A 536 0.32 -30.17 7.45
CA LYS A 536 1.71 -30.45 7.79
C LYS A 536 2.41 -31.29 6.72
N TYR A 537 1.76 -32.33 6.20
CA TYR A 537 2.31 -33.18 5.15
C TYR A 537 2.61 -32.39 3.87
N PHE A 538 1.67 -31.55 3.43
CA PHE A 538 1.86 -30.59 2.32
C PHE A 538 3.10 -29.73 2.53
N MET A 539 3.24 -29.15 3.72
CA MET A 539 4.33 -28.24 4.03
C MET A 539 5.69 -28.96 4.14
N THR A 540 5.77 -30.03 4.94
CA THR A 540 7.05 -30.67 5.26
C THR A 540 7.61 -31.50 4.12
N LYS A 541 6.76 -32.19 3.35
CA LYS A 541 7.21 -33.06 2.25
C LYS A 541 7.38 -32.30 0.94
N TYR A 542 6.50 -31.33 0.67
CA TYR A 542 6.41 -30.69 -0.66
C TYR A 542 6.68 -29.19 -0.68
N GLN A 543 6.86 -28.54 0.48
CA GLN A 543 6.95 -27.09 0.58
C GLN A 543 5.77 -26.37 -0.08
N VAL A 544 4.59 -26.99 -0.02
CA VAL A 544 3.32 -26.42 -0.49
C VAL A 544 2.50 -26.00 0.72
N GLU A 545 1.99 -24.77 0.70
CA GLU A 545 1.08 -24.28 1.72
C GLU A 545 -0.37 -24.48 1.27
N ILE A 546 -1.17 -25.12 2.11
CA ILE A 546 -2.63 -24.99 2.15
C ILE A 546 -3.02 -24.64 3.59
N SER A 547 -4.20 -24.07 3.81
CA SER A 547 -4.62 -23.64 5.15
C SER A 547 -5.74 -24.49 5.72
N GLY A 548 -5.89 -24.50 7.05
CA GLY A 548 -7.15 -24.87 7.70
C GLY A 548 -8.20 -23.76 7.57
N GLY A 549 -9.37 -23.99 8.16
CA GLY A 549 -10.43 -23.01 8.28
C GLY A 549 -10.05 -21.78 9.11
N LEU A 550 -10.89 -20.75 9.04
CA LEU A 550 -10.69 -19.46 9.71
C LEU A 550 -12.03 -18.94 10.23
N GLY A 551 -12.04 -18.41 11.46
CA GLY A 551 -13.28 -17.93 12.08
C GLY A 551 -14.33 -19.03 12.17
N PRO A 552 -15.56 -18.81 11.66
CA PRO A 552 -16.63 -19.82 11.70
C PRO A 552 -16.32 -21.17 11.06
N SER A 553 -15.32 -21.26 10.16
CA SER A 553 -14.94 -22.51 9.50
C SER A 553 -13.75 -23.23 10.16
N ALA A 554 -13.18 -22.67 11.24
CA ALA A 554 -12.02 -23.23 11.92
C ALA A 554 -12.25 -24.69 12.35
N GLY A 555 -11.28 -25.56 12.03
CA GLY A 555 -11.35 -27.00 12.30
C GLY A 555 -12.29 -27.82 11.40
N GLN A 556 -13.11 -27.17 10.56
CA GLN A 556 -14.11 -27.85 9.72
C GLN A 556 -13.66 -28.03 8.27
N VAL A 557 -12.74 -27.18 7.79
CA VAL A 557 -12.34 -27.15 6.38
C VAL A 557 -10.83 -27.04 6.19
N TRP A 558 -10.35 -27.53 5.05
CA TRP A 558 -9.14 -27.01 4.41
C TRP A 558 -9.52 -25.91 3.42
N ARG A 559 -8.57 -25.02 3.15
CA ARG A 559 -8.71 -23.91 2.20
C ARG A 559 -7.56 -23.96 1.21
N VAL A 560 -7.90 -24.11 -0.06
CA VAL A 560 -6.97 -24.08 -1.21
C VAL A 560 -7.24 -22.81 -2.01
N GLY A 561 -6.22 -21.97 -2.17
CA GLY A 561 -6.27 -20.74 -2.95
C GLY A 561 -5.74 -20.94 -4.37
N LEU A 562 -6.53 -20.46 -5.33
CA LEU A 562 -6.14 -20.29 -6.73
C LEU A 562 -6.08 -18.79 -7.00
N MET A 563 -4.93 -18.20 -6.69
CA MET A 563 -4.76 -16.74 -6.66
C MET A 563 -3.82 -16.31 -7.78
N GLY A 564 -4.37 -15.67 -8.82
CA GLY A 564 -3.59 -14.95 -9.83
C GLY A 564 -2.50 -15.79 -10.47
N TYR A 565 -1.25 -15.45 -10.20
CA TYR A 565 -0.07 -16.15 -10.71
C TYR A 565 -0.05 -17.65 -10.35
N ASN A 566 -0.59 -18.03 -9.19
CA ASN A 566 -0.63 -19.42 -8.74
C ASN A 566 -1.78 -20.23 -9.37
N CYS A 567 -2.72 -19.57 -10.04
CA CYS A 567 -3.88 -20.21 -10.64
C CYS A 567 -3.52 -20.85 -12.00
N THR A 568 -2.86 -22.01 -11.96
CA THR A 568 -2.44 -22.78 -13.14
C THR A 568 -2.89 -24.24 -13.02
N VAL A 569 -3.05 -24.91 -14.17
CA VAL A 569 -3.38 -26.34 -14.22
C VAL A 569 -2.34 -27.18 -13.47
N ASP A 570 -1.05 -26.89 -13.66
CA ASP A 570 0.04 -27.61 -12.98
C ASP A 570 -0.04 -27.52 -11.46
N ASN A 571 -0.38 -26.33 -10.93
CA ASN A 571 -0.51 -26.14 -9.50
C ASN A 571 -1.76 -26.84 -8.94
N VAL A 572 -2.87 -26.83 -9.70
CA VAL A 572 -4.08 -27.61 -9.36
C VAL A 572 -3.74 -29.09 -9.28
N ASP A 573 -3.07 -29.64 -10.30
CA ASP A 573 -2.69 -31.06 -10.37
C ASP A 573 -1.73 -31.45 -9.25
N ARG A 574 -0.78 -30.56 -8.93
CA ARG A 574 0.12 -30.75 -7.80
C ARG A 574 -0.64 -30.80 -6.48
N VAL A 575 -1.60 -29.91 -6.24
CA VAL A 575 -2.43 -29.94 -5.02
C VAL A 575 -3.24 -31.23 -4.95
N LEU A 576 -3.88 -31.66 -6.04
CA LEU A 576 -4.66 -32.90 -6.09
C LEU A 576 -3.80 -34.15 -5.82
N THR A 577 -2.60 -34.20 -6.41
CA THR A 577 -1.64 -35.30 -6.19
C THR A 577 -1.20 -35.37 -4.74
N ILE A 578 -0.81 -34.24 -4.15
CA ILE A 578 -0.37 -34.19 -2.75
C ILE A 578 -1.54 -34.50 -1.81
N MET A 579 -2.76 -34.02 -2.13
CA MET A 579 -3.96 -34.31 -1.35
C MET A 579 -4.23 -35.81 -1.31
N LYS A 580 -4.21 -36.48 -2.46
CA LYS A 580 -4.37 -37.94 -2.53
C LYS A 580 -3.37 -38.65 -1.63
N GLU A 581 -2.08 -38.33 -1.77
CA GLU A 581 -1.05 -38.94 -0.92
C GLU A 581 -1.25 -38.65 0.57
N ALA A 582 -1.66 -37.43 0.92
CA ALA A 582 -1.84 -37.02 2.31
C ALA A 582 -3.01 -37.75 2.98
N LEU A 583 -4.04 -38.14 2.21
CA LEU A 583 -5.17 -38.93 2.71
C LEU A 583 -4.80 -40.40 2.96
N ASP A 584 -3.76 -40.91 2.29
CA ASP A 584 -3.25 -42.27 2.45
C ASP A 584 -2.29 -42.43 3.64
N GLN A 585 -1.88 -41.34 4.29
CA GLN A 585 -0.96 -41.31 5.46
C GLN A 585 -1.72 -41.10 6.78
#